data_AF-A0A942QQC5-F1
#
_entry.id   AF-A0A942QQC5-F1
#
_cell.length_a   1.000
_cell.length_b   1.000
_cell.length_c   1.000
_cell.angle_alpha   90.00
_cell.angle_beta   90.00
_cell.angle_gamma   90.00
#
_symmetry.space_group_name_H-M   'P 1'
#
loop_
_entity.id
_entity.type
_entity.pdbx_description
1 polymer ?
#
loop_
_entity_poly.entity_id
_entity_poly.type
_entity_poly.pdbx_seq_one_letter_code
_entity_poly.pdbx_strand_id
1 'polypeptide(L)'
;MKYPKFESDLLFSTEKPLPKVYVDELLIKKLEKENLIDILVQEIDKETNISNGEWITSSSMINLYISDKFIEEHFNNGTNSIKDFNSKFIEFITPLTKFSNLNEITSEFKRTRPFAVFSAFYKTQNDYIFQFLFELSGDENVYLLALEEVFKTINLYKINGENDLKKAINESYSQNNKIKYFLFNENKWNVLNPLLELGKEINDKYRENKDFRIRKPHILMNRDDFRKYFVLDSNWILIFDNLETLMIKPNDVSLYSNISVTNLKVALKFYTETILPRHQIWYGAFPTIEKQSEYYNYFELIITSLIFAYTALEAFANICIPNGYEFLIEKSGVKTIYSKEAIERKYSLIDKFKIILKDILNTSNPTVQDWWNDFIKLEDLRNEIIHTKQSTSEERYSKLLTKDIFPLIESHKKIISFYGKFISKNKKELLEDYPYNFGYDDFFPGLMTDKGYEKSYRAIHNINFKNKEEVE
;
A
#
# COMPACT_ATOMS: atom_id res chain seq x y z
N MET A 1 -18.51 16.77 -7.46
CA MET A 1 -18.95 16.78 -8.87
C MET A 1 -20.44 16.45 -8.95
N LYS A 2 -21.23 17.14 -9.78
CA LYS A 2 -22.62 16.74 -10.06
C LYS A 2 -22.65 15.99 -11.39
N TYR A 3 -23.10 14.73 -11.40
CA TYR A 3 -23.28 13.99 -12.65
C TYR A 3 -24.38 14.69 -13.49
N PRO A 4 -24.11 15.05 -14.77
CA PRO A 4 -25.07 15.76 -15.60
C PRO A 4 -26.29 14.88 -15.89
N LYS A 5 -27.46 15.50 -16.04
CA LYS A 5 -28.67 14.82 -16.50
C LYS A 5 -28.72 14.91 -18.02
N PHE A 6 -28.82 13.77 -18.70
CA PHE A 6 -28.97 13.67 -20.14
C PHE A 6 -29.80 12.43 -20.50
N GLU A 7 -30.48 12.46 -21.65
CA GLU A 7 -31.32 11.37 -22.16
C GLU A 7 -30.69 10.67 -23.39
N SER A 8 -29.65 11.26 -23.98
CA SER A 8 -28.91 10.69 -25.11
C SER A 8 -28.11 9.46 -24.71
N ASP A 9 -27.67 8.67 -25.69
CA ASP A 9 -26.87 7.47 -25.44
C ASP A 9 -25.51 7.83 -24.84
N LEU A 10 -24.88 8.88 -25.37
CA LEU A 10 -23.63 9.44 -24.87
C LEU A 10 -23.76 10.95 -24.67
N LEU A 11 -23.02 11.49 -23.71
CA LEU A 11 -22.83 12.93 -23.54
C LEU A 11 -21.35 13.25 -23.49
N PHE A 12 -20.89 14.16 -24.33
CA PHE A 12 -19.58 14.78 -24.20
C PHE A 12 -19.72 16.11 -23.47
N SER A 13 -18.97 16.29 -22.38
CA SER A 13 -18.84 17.61 -21.75
C SER A 13 -17.45 18.19 -21.96
N THR A 14 -17.40 19.51 -22.11
CA THR A 14 -16.14 20.25 -22.30
C THR A 14 -16.07 21.47 -21.39
N GLU A 15 -14.87 21.87 -20.96
CA GLU A 15 -14.67 23.05 -20.11
C GLU A 15 -14.70 24.39 -20.87
N LYS A 16 -14.63 24.36 -22.21
CA LYS A 16 -14.48 25.55 -23.06
C LYS A 16 -15.18 25.37 -24.41
N PRO A 17 -15.46 26.47 -25.14
CA PRO A 17 -16.16 26.40 -26.43
C PRO A 17 -15.35 25.69 -27.52
N LEU A 18 -14.02 25.81 -27.49
CA LEU A 18 -13.12 25.21 -28.49
C LEU A 18 -13.18 23.68 -28.49
N PRO A 19 -13.03 22.97 -27.34
CA PRO A 19 -13.21 21.52 -27.31
C PRO A 19 -14.63 21.07 -27.71
N LYS A 20 -15.68 21.88 -27.50
CA LYS A 20 -17.03 21.55 -27.99
C LYS A 20 -17.07 21.45 -29.52
N VAL A 21 -16.59 22.48 -30.21
CA VAL A 21 -16.50 22.50 -31.69
C VAL A 21 -15.66 21.32 -32.18
N TYR A 22 -14.59 21.00 -31.47
CA TYR A 22 -13.74 19.85 -31.79
C TYR A 22 -14.48 18.51 -31.74
N VAL A 23 -15.28 18.26 -30.70
CA VAL A 23 -16.13 17.05 -30.60
C VAL A 23 -17.17 17.03 -31.73
N ASP A 24 -17.83 18.16 -31.99
CA ASP A 24 -18.87 18.25 -33.01
C ASP A 24 -18.32 17.95 -34.42
N GLU A 25 -17.19 18.55 -34.79
CA GLU A 25 -16.61 18.42 -36.14
C GLU A 25 -15.88 17.10 -36.39
N LEU A 26 -15.20 16.55 -35.39
CA LEU A 26 -14.33 15.38 -35.58
C LEU A 26 -14.96 14.06 -35.17
N LEU A 27 -16.04 14.11 -34.39
CA LEU A 27 -16.78 12.90 -33.99
C LEU A 27 -18.19 12.94 -34.59
N ILE A 28 -19.04 13.84 -34.11
CA ILE A 28 -20.50 13.76 -34.35
C ILE A 28 -20.86 13.92 -35.82
N LYS A 29 -20.37 14.96 -36.49
CA LYS A 29 -20.68 15.21 -37.92
C LYS A 29 -20.13 14.14 -38.86
N LYS A 30 -19.15 13.37 -38.40
CA LYS A 30 -18.50 12.30 -39.17
C LYS A 30 -19.13 10.93 -38.97
N LEU A 31 -20.00 10.76 -37.98
CA LEU A 31 -20.79 9.53 -37.84
C LEU A 31 -21.73 9.40 -39.03
N GLU A 32 -21.94 8.16 -39.48
CA GLU A 32 -22.83 7.90 -40.61
C GLU A 32 -24.26 8.35 -40.29
N LYS A 33 -25.02 8.80 -41.31
CA LYS A 33 -26.42 9.22 -41.12
C LYS A 33 -27.33 8.09 -40.62
N GLU A 34 -26.93 6.83 -40.79
CA GLU A 34 -27.62 5.64 -40.29
C GLU A 34 -27.14 5.23 -38.89
N ASN A 35 -26.20 5.98 -38.28
CA ASN A 35 -25.76 5.72 -36.93
C ASN A 35 -26.90 6.03 -35.95
N LEU A 36 -27.29 5.01 -35.17
CA LEU A 36 -28.40 5.07 -34.22
C LEU A 36 -27.99 5.59 -32.83
N ILE A 37 -26.70 5.84 -32.59
CA ILE A 37 -26.21 6.33 -31.30
C ILE A 37 -26.49 7.84 -31.19
N ASP A 38 -27.33 8.22 -30.24
CA ASP A 38 -27.61 9.61 -29.92
C ASP A 38 -26.49 10.22 -29.05
N ILE A 39 -25.83 11.28 -29.54
CA ILE A 39 -24.71 11.93 -28.86
C ILE A 39 -25.03 13.41 -28.63
N LEU A 40 -24.99 13.81 -27.36
CA LEU A 40 -25.12 15.20 -26.94
C LEU A 40 -23.75 15.81 -26.62
N VAL A 41 -23.57 17.12 -26.87
CA VAL A 41 -22.39 17.86 -26.41
C VAL A 41 -22.81 19.09 -25.59
N GLN A 42 -22.26 19.20 -24.40
CA GLN A 42 -22.52 20.30 -23.47
C GLN A 42 -21.23 20.98 -23.02
N GLU A 43 -21.29 22.29 -22.82
CA GLU A 43 -20.25 23.03 -22.12
C GLU A 43 -20.60 23.10 -20.63
N ILE A 44 -19.64 22.81 -19.76
CA ILE A 44 -19.82 22.87 -18.31
C ILE A 44 -18.89 23.92 -17.72
N ASP A 45 -19.47 24.80 -16.91
CA ASP A 45 -18.75 25.89 -16.27
C ASP A 45 -17.84 25.38 -15.15
N LYS A 46 -16.58 25.81 -15.17
CA LYS A 46 -15.47 25.24 -14.37
C LYS A 46 -15.72 25.36 -12.87
N GLU A 47 -16.39 26.43 -12.43
CA GLU A 47 -16.68 26.69 -11.01
C GLU A 47 -17.65 25.67 -10.39
N THR A 48 -18.46 24.99 -11.20
CA THR A 48 -19.47 24.04 -10.69
C THR A 48 -18.94 22.61 -10.47
N ASN A 49 -17.75 22.29 -11.03
CA ASN A 49 -17.25 20.90 -11.10
C ASN A 49 -15.89 20.65 -10.43
N ILE A 50 -15.19 21.69 -9.95
CA ILE A 50 -14.02 21.47 -9.10
C ILE A 50 -14.49 20.94 -7.75
N SER A 51 -14.30 19.64 -7.56
CA SER A 51 -14.28 19.03 -6.24
C SER A 51 -13.06 19.54 -5.50
N ASN A 52 -13.24 20.68 -4.82
CA ASN A 52 -12.25 21.20 -3.90
C ASN A 52 -11.92 20.13 -2.85
N GLY A 53 -10.76 19.49 -2.98
CA GLY A 53 -10.26 18.51 -2.01
C GLY A 53 -10.11 17.08 -2.50
N GLU A 54 -10.30 16.80 -3.79
CA GLU A 54 -9.93 15.50 -4.36
C GLU A 54 -8.41 15.36 -4.53
N TRP A 55 -7.92 14.11 -4.47
CA TRP A 55 -6.52 13.77 -4.71
C TRP A 55 -6.17 13.87 -6.21
N ILE A 56 -7.12 13.52 -7.08
CA ILE A 56 -7.01 13.57 -8.54
C ILE A 56 -7.73 14.82 -9.04
N THR A 57 -7.21 15.49 -10.07
CA THR A 57 -7.96 16.55 -10.74
C THR A 57 -9.18 15.93 -11.43
N SER A 58 -10.38 16.29 -10.97
CA SER A 58 -11.64 15.74 -11.48
C SER A 58 -11.96 16.14 -12.92
N SER A 59 -11.27 17.15 -13.46
CA SER A 59 -11.66 17.79 -14.71
C SER A 59 -10.66 17.51 -15.83
N SER A 60 -11.07 16.64 -16.76
CA SER A 60 -10.42 16.48 -18.06
C SER A 60 -10.90 17.56 -19.03
N MET A 61 -10.13 17.80 -20.09
CA MET A 61 -10.53 18.73 -21.14
C MET A 61 -11.84 18.28 -21.82
N ILE A 62 -11.98 16.97 -22.00
CA ILE A 62 -13.17 16.33 -22.55
C ILE A 62 -13.58 15.17 -21.65
N ASN A 63 -14.86 15.13 -21.27
CA ASN A 63 -15.43 14.05 -20.48
C ASN A 63 -16.52 13.36 -21.28
N LEU A 64 -16.50 12.03 -21.35
CA LEU A 64 -17.55 11.21 -21.92
C LEU A 64 -18.43 10.64 -20.80
N TYR A 65 -19.73 10.87 -20.83
CA TYR A 65 -20.71 10.26 -19.94
C TYR A 65 -21.49 9.21 -20.70
N ILE A 66 -21.60 8.02 -20.10
CA ILE A 66 -22.18 6.83 -20.71
C ILE A 66 -23.51 6.52 -20.03
N SER A 67 -24.58 6.39 -20.82
CA SER A 67 -25.90 5.98 -20.32
C SER A 67 -26.05 4.46 -20.22
N ASP A 68 -27.04 4.00 -19.46
CA ASP A 68 -27.45 2.59 -19.46
C ASP A 68 -27.97 2.15 -20.83
N LYS A 69 -28.71 3.03 -21.51
CA LYS A 69 -29.28 2.82 -22.84
C LYS A 69 -28.19 2.47 -23.87
N PHE A 70 -27.07 3.20 -23.86
CA PHE A 70 -25.94 2.91 -24.74
C PHE A 70 -25.36 1.50 -24.55
N ILE A 71 -25.16 1.09 -23.30
CA ILE A 71 -24.61 -0.23 -22.98
C ILE A 71 -25.55 -1.34 -23.45
N GLU A 72 -26.85 -1.18 -23.20
CA GLU A 72 -27.86 -2.20 -23.48
C GLU A 72 -28.23 -2.29 -24.96
N GLU A 73 -28.46 -1.16 -25.62
CA GLU A 73 -28.98 -1.13 -26.99
C GLU A 73 -27.88 -1.20 -28.05
N HIS A 74 -26.71 -0.62 -27.81
CA HIS A 74 -25.65 -0.51 -28.82
C HIS A 74 -24.46 -1.43 -28.57
N PHE A 75 -23.88 -1.40 -27.37
CA PHE A 75 -22.65 -2.16 -27.06
C PHE A 75 -22.92 -3.67 -26.97
N ASN A 76 -23.88 -4.10 -26.14
CA ASN A 76 -24.17 -5.52 -25.93
C ASN A 76 -24.72 -6.22 -27.18
N ASN A 77 -25.46 -5.48 -28.02
CA ASN A 77 -26.05 -6.02 -29.25
C ASN A 77 -25.07 -6.06 -30.43
N GLY A 78 -23.84 -5.54 -30.27
CA GLY A 78 -22.81 -5.57 -31.31
C GLY A 78 -23.23 -4.88 -32.61
N THR A 79 -24.01 -3.80 -32.50
CA THR A 79 -24.59 -3.07 -33.65
C THR A 79 -23.50 -2.52 -34.58
N ASN A 80 -23.77 -2.38 -35.88
CA ASN A 80 -22.82 -1.71 -36.79
C ASN A 80 -22.47 -0.28 -36.32
N SER A 81 -23.38 0.36 -35.59
CA SER A 81 -23.20 1.68 -34.98
C SER A 81 -22.00 1.75 -34.03
N ILE A 82 -21.67 0.68 -33.28
CA ILE A 82 -20.48 0.69 -32.40
C ILE A 82 -19.17 0.65 -33.21
N LYS A 83 -19.16 -0.05 -34.34
CA LYS A 83 -17.98 -0.13 -35.21
C LYS A 83 -17.71 1.21 -35.89
N ASP A 84 -18.77 1.87 -36.35
CA ASP A 84 -18.67 3.24 -36.89
C ASP A 84 -18.17 4.21 -35.80
N PHE A 85 -18.78 4.18 -34.61
CA PHE A 85 -18.34 5.00 -33.48
C PHE A 85 -16.87 4.79 -33.13
N ASN A 86 -16.40 3.54 -33.03
CA ASN A 86 -15.00 3.23 -32.72
C ASN A 86 -14.03 3.76 -33.78
N SER A 87 -14.39 3.65 -35.06
CA SER A 87 -13.61 4.22 -36.17
C SER A 87 -13.49 5.73 -36.07
N LYS A 88 -14.60 6.43 -35.76
CA LYS A 88 -14.60 7.89 -35.58
C LYS A 88 -13.93 8.34 -34.29
N PHE A 89 -13.99 7.52 -33.24
CA PHE A 89 -13.27 7.77 -32.00
C PHE A 89 -11.75 7.78 -32.21
N ILE A 90 -11.21 6.89 -33.05
CA ILE A 90 -9.79 6.92 -33.43
C ILE A 90 -9.40 8.28 -34.03
N GLU A 91 -10.16 8.75 -35.03
CA GLU A 91 -9.90 10.05 -35.67
C GLU A 91 -9.95 11.20 -34.64
N PHE A 92 -10.93 11.14 -33.74
CA PHE A 92 -11.15 12.13 -32.68
C PHE A 92 -10.04 12.13 -31.61
N ILE A 93 -9.54 10.97 -31.18
CA ILE A 93 -8.57 10.88 -30.09
C ILE A 93 -7.13 11.13 -30.55
N THR A 94 -6.81 10.87 -31.82
CA THR A 94 -5.44 10.95 -32.38
C THR A 94 -4.72 12.28 -32.07
N PRO A 95 -5.34 13.46 -32.19
CA PRO A 95 -4.67 14.71 -31.80
C PRO A 95 -4.44 14.83 -30.28
N LEU A 96 -5.32 14.26 -29.46
CA LEU A 96 -5.20 14.27 -28.00
C LEU A 96 -4.10 13.33 -27.51
N THR A 97 -3.93 12.16 -28.15
CA THR A 97 -2.83 11.22 -27.82
C THR A 97 -1.47 11.83 -28.13
N LYS A 98 -1.34 12.58 -29.23
CA LYS A 98 -0.12 13.34 -29.53
C LYS A 98 0.17 14.41 -28.49
N PHE A 99 -0.87 15.11 -28.01
CA PHE A 99 -0.73 16.12 -26.96
C PHE A 99 -0.36 15.53 -25.60
N SER A 100 -0.93 14.39 -25.20
CA SER A 100 -0.58 13.70 -23.96
C SER A 100 0.88 13.22 -23.99
N ASN A 101 1.32 12.59 -25.08
CA ASN A 101 2.69 12.09 -25.24
C ASN A 101 3.74 13.23 -25.19
N LEU A 102 3.44 14.42 -25.73
CA LEU A 102 4.31 15.60 -25.63
C LEU A 102 4.44 16.11 -24.18
N ASN A 103 3.36 16.04 -23.39
CA ASN A 103 3.38 16.43 -21.99
C ASN A 103 4.14 15.43 -21.11
N GLU A 104 4.16 14.14 -21.44
CA GLU A 104 4.99 13.14 -20.75
C GLU A 104 6.48 13.44 -20.96
N ILE A 105 6.91 13.70 -22.21
CA ILE A 105 8.31 13.93 -22.60
C ILE A 105 8.90 15.20 -21.95
N THR A 106 8.09 16.23 -21.73
CA THR A 106 8.54 17.52 -21.18
C THR A 106 8.54 17.57 -19.65
N SER A 107 8.07 16.53 -18.97
CA SER A 107 8.01 16.47 -17.51
C SER A 107 9.26 15.83 -16.90
N GLU A 108 10.36 16.59 -16.79
CA GLU A 108 11.46 16.25 -15.85
C GLU A 108 10.96 16.21 -14.38
N PHE A 109 9.78 16.78 -14.12
CA PHE A 109 9.05 16.65 -12.87
C PHE A 109 8.10 15.44 -12.93
N LYS A 110 8.45 14.34 -12.26
CA LYS A 110 7.49 13.26 -11.93
C LYS A 110 6.23 13.88 -11.32
N ARG A 111 5.14 13.95 -12.08
CA ARG A 111 3.85 14.36 -11.53
C ARG A 111 3.39 13.26 -10.58
N THR A 112 3.06 13.62 -9.34
CA THR A 112 2.52 12.66 -8.36
C THR A 112 1.03 12.41 -8.54
N ARG A 113 0.36 13.18 -9.42
CA ARG A 113 -1.11 13.17 -9.57
C ARG A 113 -1.53 13.01 -11.03
N PRO A 114 -2.54 12.18 -11.32
CA PRO A 114 -3.05 11.98 -12.67
C PRO A 114 -3.58 13.27 -13.29
N PHE A 115 -3.21 13.55 -14.53
CA PHE A 115 -3.84 14.59 -15.36
C PHE A 115 -4.36 13.97 -16.66
N ALA A 116 -5.63 13.56 -16.65
CA ALA A 116 -6.25 12.96 -17.83
C ALA A 116 -6.80 14.05 -18.75
N VAL A 117 -6.38 14.06 -20.02
CA VAL A 117 -6.94 14.96 -21.07
C VAL A 117 -8.36 14.53 -21.45
N PHE A 118 -8.64 13.23 -21.34
CA PHE A 118 -9.92 12.60 -21.59
C PHE A 118 -10.31 11.72 -20.38
N SER A 119 -11.59 11.71 -20.00
CA SER A 119 -12.10 10.80 -18.98
C SER A 119 -13.46 10.26 -19.39
N ALA A 120 -13.78 9.04 -18.97
CA ALA A 120 -15.13 8.48 -19.13
C ALA A 120 -15.83 8.33 -17.77
N PHE A 121 -17.15 8.51 -17.76
CA PHE A 121 -17.97 8.53 -16.56
C PHE A 121 -19.21 7.67 -16.73
N TYR A 122 -19.53 6.90 -15.70
CA TYR A 122 -20.75 6.11 -15.64
C TYR A 122 -21.41 6.23 -14.27
N LYS A 123 -22.72 6.52 -14.25
CA LYS A 123 -23.49 6.58 -13.01
C LYS A 123 -24.18 5.25 -12.77
N THR A 124 -23.89 4.63 -11.63
CA THR A 124 -24.51 3.36 -11.23
C THR A 124 -25.89 3.58 -10.61
N GLN A 125 -26.69 2.50 -10.56
CA GLN A 125 -27.96 2.47 -9.83
C GLN A 125 -27.81 2.74 -8.32
N ASN A 126 -26.65 2.42 -7.74
CA ASN A 126 -26.33 2.68 -6.33
C ASN A 126 -25.79 4.10 -6.09
N ASP A 127 -25.94 5.00 -7.07
CA ASP A 127 -25.51 6.41 -7.01
C ASP A 127 -24.00 6.61 -6.87
N TYR A 128 -23.19 5.56 -7.08
CA TYR A 128 -21.74 5.72 -7.34
C TYR A 128 -21.52 6.27 -8.75
N ILE A 129 -20.48 7.09 -8.88
CA ILE A 129 -19.98 7.59 -10.17
C ILE A 129 -18.64 6.91 -10.44
N PHE A 130 -18.55 6.11 -11.49
CA PHE A 130 -17.28 5.59 -11.97
C PHE A 130 -16.60 6.64 -12.82
N GLN A 131 -15.33 6.91 -12.55
CA GLN A 131 -14.48 7.80 -13.33
C GLN A 131 -13.28 7.01 -13.84
N PHE A 132 -13.23 6.82 -15.16
CA PHE A 132 -12.15 6.16 -15.88
C PHE A 132 -11.18 7.23 -16.38
N LEU A 133 -9.96 7.21 -15.83
CA LEU A 133 -8.93 8.21 -16.12
C LEU A 133 -8.08 7.73 -17.29
N PHE A 134 -8.18 8.40 -18.45
CA PHE A 134 -7.34 8.07 -19.61
C PHE A 134 -6.01 8.80 -19.53
N GLU A 135 -5.20 8.42 -18.54
CA GLU A 135 -3.78 8.76 -18.46
C GLU A 135 -2.98 7.60 -19.07
N LEU A 136 -2.99 7.51 -20.40
CA LEU A 136 -2.41 6.38 -21.14
C LEU A 136 -1.21 6.86 -21.95
N SER A 137 -0.10 6.15 -21.80
CA SER A 137 1.04 6.20 -22.71
C SER A 137 0.76 5.29 -23.91
N GLY A 138 0.65 5.84 -25.12
CA GLY A 138 0.36 5.02 -26.30
C GLY A 138 -0.16 5.78 -27.50
N ASP A 139 -0.58 5.02 -28.52
CA ASP A 139 -1.25 5.51 -29.72
C ASP A 139 -2.78 5.47 -29.57
N GLU A 140 -3.48 5.92 -30.60
CA GLU A 140 -4.94 5.87 -30.73
C GLU A 140 -5.54 4.48 -30.49
N ASN A 141 -4.82 3.39 -30.80
CA ASN A 141 -5.31 2.02 -30.64
C ASN A 141 -5.37 1.64 -29.15
N VAL A 142 -4.40 2.09 -28.35
CA VAL A 142 -4.42 1.90 -26.89
C VAL A 142 -5.61 2.63 -26.26
N TYR A 143 -5.91 3.85 -26.72
CA TYR A 143 -7.08 4.60 -26.25
C TYR A 143 -8.39 3.95 -26.66
N LEU A 144 -8.49 3.43 -27.89
CA LEU A 144 -9.66 2.68 -28.33
C LEU A 144 -9.86 1.42 -27.49
N LEU A 145 -8.79 0.63 -27.27
CA LEU A 145 -8.84 -0.56 -26.44
C LEU A 145 -9.31 -0.22 -25.02
N ALA A 146 -8.77 0.84 -24.43
CA ALA A 146 -9.18 1.30 -23.11
C ALA A 146 -10.66 1.70 -23.07
N LEU A 147 -11.17 2.39 -24.11
CA LEU A 147 -12.58 2.74 -24.22
C LEU A 147 -13.49 1.51 -24.34
N GLU A 148 -13.12 0.53 -25.16
CA GLU A 148 -13.87 -0.72 -25.25
C GLU A 148 -13.89 -1.46 -23.90
N GLU A 149 -12.77 -1.47 -23.18
CA GLU A 149 -12.69 -2.03 -21.83
C GLU A 149 -13.52 -1.24 -20.81
N VAL A 150 -13.75 0.08 -20.98
CA VAL A 150 -14.70 0.84 -20.14
C VAL A 150 -16.08 0.21 -20.26
N PHE A 151 -16.55 0.00 -21.50
CA PHE A 151 -17.88 -0.56 -21.76
C PHE A 151 -18.00 -1.98 -21.21
N LYS A 152 -16.97 -2.83 -21.40
CA LYS A 152 -16.93 -4.18 -20.80
C LYS A 152 -16.96 -4.14 -19.28
N THR A 153 -16.22 -3.22 -18.66
CA THR A 153 -16.17 -3.06 -17.20
C THR A 153 -17.52 -2.65 -16.64
N ILE A 154 -18.21 -1.69 -17.29
CA ILE A 154 -19.57 -1.29 -16.93
C ILE A 154 -20.53 -2.47 -17.06
N ASN A 155 -20.49 -3.19 -18.18
CA ASN A 155 -21.35 -4.35 -18.40
C ASN A 155 -21.10 -5.46 -17.35
N LEU A 156 -19.84 -5.75 -17.04
CA LEU A 156 -19.46 -6.71 -15.99
C LEU A 156 -19.98 -6.30 -14.61
N TYR A 157 -19.99 -5.00 -14.29
CA TYR A 157 -20.58 -4.49 -13.06
C TYR A 157 -22.11 -4.68 -13.03
N LYS A 158 -22.79 -4.53 -14.17
CA LYS A 158 -24.25 -4.69 -14.27
C LYS A 158 -24.71 -6.16 -14.14
N ILE A 159 -23.86 -7.14 -14.44
CA ILE A 159 -24.19 -8.56 -14.28
C ILE A 159 -24.57 -8.85 -12.82
N ASN A 160 -25.68 -9.57 -12.63
CA ASN A 160 -26.16 -9.98 -11.30
C ASN A 160 -25.18 -10.95 -10.63
N GLY A 161 -25.05 -10.84 -9.30
CA GLY A 161 -24.12 -11.63 -8.50
C GLY A 161 -22.89 -10.84 -8.04
N GLU A 162 -22.18 -11.42 -7.08
CA GLU A 162 -20.94 -10.86 -6.54
C GLU A 162 -19.77 -11.27 -7.43
N ASN A 163 -18.88 -10.31 -7.73
CA ASN A 163 -17.67 -10.54 -8.51
C ASN A 163 -16.53 -9.70 -7.94
N ASP A 164 -15.30 -10.02 -8.36
CA ASP A 164 -14.09 -9.36 -7.85
C ASP A 164 -14.11 -7.85 -8.08
N LEU A 165 -14.70 -7.38 -9.19
CA LEU A 165 -14.86 -5.96 -9.50
C LEU A 165 -15.77 -5.25 -8.47
N LYS A 166 -16.96 -5.81 -8.19
CA LYS A 166 -17.89 -5.25 -7.18
C LYS A 166 -17.26 -5.24 -5.81
N LYS A 167 -16.55 -6.31 -5.46
CA LYS A 167 -15.80 -6.38 -4.20
C LYS A 167 -14.74 -5.28 -4.11
N ALA A 168 -13.93 -5.10 -5.16
CA ALA A 168 -12.92 -4.05 -5.22
C ALA A 168 -13.54 -2.63 -5.13
N ILE A 169 -14.67 -2.39 -5.81
CA ILE A 169 -15.41 -1.12 -5.73
C ILE A 169 -15.91 -0.86 -4.31
N ASN A 170 -16.46 -1.87 -3.64
CA ASN A 170 -16.96 -1.76 -2.27
C ASN A 170 -15.82 -1.54 -1.26
N GLU A 171 -14.68 -2.17 -1.47
CA GLU A 171 -13.49 -2.03 -0.61
C GLU A 171 -12.69 -0.73 -0.87
N SER A 172 -12.86 -0.10 -2.04
CA SER A 172 -12.24 1.19 -2.34
C SER A 172 -12.91 2.33 -1.57
N TYR A 173 -12.12 3.26 -1.04
CA TYR A 173 -12.66 4.43 -0.35
C TYR A 173 -13.23 5.45 -1.34
N SER A 174 -14.37 6.06 -1.00
CA SER A 174 -14.95 7.19 -1.73
C SER A 174 -15.30 8.31 -0.74
N GLN A 175 -15.02 9.56 -1.11
CA GLN A 175 -15.46 10.73 -0.36
C GLN A 175 -17.00 10.88 -0.46
N ASN A 176 -17.59 11.92 0.15
CA ASN A 176 -19.03 12.18 0.04
C ASN A 176 -19.54 12.39 -1.41
N ASN A 177 -18.64 12.58 -2.37
CA ASN A 177 -18.93 12.66 -3.80
C ASN A 177 -19.33 11.31 -4.44
N LYS A 178 -19.15 10.18 -3.75
CA LYS A 178 -19.39 8.81 -4.24
C LYS A 178 -18.64 8.45 -5.54
N ILE A 179 -17.52 9.11 -5.83
CA ILE A 179 -16.72 8.80 -7.01
C ILE A 179 -15.81 7.60 -6.73
N LYS A 180 -15.71 6.69 -7.71
CA LYS A 180 -14.79 5.56 -7.74
C LYS A 180 -13.89 5.72 -8.96
N TYR A 181 -12.59 5.78 -8.73
CA TYR A 181 -11.62 6.02 -9.79
C TYR A 181 -11.09 4.71 -10.35
N PHE A 182 -10.84 4.70 -11.66
CA PHE A 182 -10.30 3.57 -12.38
C PHE A 182 -9.05 4.00 -13.16
N LEU A 183 -8.00 3.17 -13.10
CA LEU A 183 -6.79 3.29 -13.89
C LEU A 183 -6.66 2.11 -14.84
N PHE A 184 -6.16 2.37 -16.05
CA PHE A 184 -5.96 1.35 -17.05
C PHE A 184 -4.52 0.84 -17.00
N ASN A 185 -4.34 -0.45 -16.71
CA ASN A 185 -3.05 -1.11 -16.80
C ASN A 185 -3.24 -2.57 -17.24
N GLU A 186 -2.22 -3.17 -17.86
CA GLU A 186 -2.28 -4.56 -18.34
C GLU A 186 -3.54 -4.86 -19.21
N ASN A 187 -3.96 -3.88 -20.01
CA ASN A 187 -5.16 -3.92 -20.84
C ASN A 187 -6.49 -4.08 -20.09
N LYS A 188 -6.57 -3.67 -18.82
CA LYS A 188 -7.78 -3.72 -17.99
C LYS A 188 -7.93 -2.48 -17.10
N TRP A 189 -9.17 -2.18 -16.73
CA TRP A 189 -9.47 -1.16 -15.73
C TRP A 189 -9.43 -1.73 -14.32
N ASN A 190 -8.64 -1.11 -13.47
CA ASN A 190 -8.48 -1.49 -12.07
C ASN A 190 -9.03 -0.39 -11.17
N VAL A 191 -9.75 -0.78 -10.13
CA VAL A 191 -10.29 0.14 -9.13
C VAL A 191 -9.13 0.72 -8.33
N LEU A 192 -9.02 2.03 -8.32
CA LEU A 192 -8.04 2.76 -7.53
C LEU A 192 -8.60 3.05 -6.13
N ASN A 193 -7.74 3.00 -5.13
CA ASN A 193 -8.05 3.49 -3.78
C ASN A 193 -7.23 4.77 -3.51
N PRO A 194 -7.83 5.97 -3.62
CA PRO A 194 -7.12 7.23 -3.44
C PRO A 194 -6.42 7.38 -2.09
N LEU A 195 -6.95 6.76 -1.02
CA LEU A 195 -6.32 6.82 0.30
C LEU A 195 -5.00 6.07 0.35
N LEU A 196 -4.86 4.97 -0.39
CA LEU A 196 -3.63 4.20 -0.45
C LEU A 196 -2.56 4.97 -1.23
N GLU A 197 -2.92 5.52 -2.40
CA GLU A 197 -2.00 6.30 -3.22
C GLU A 197 -1.49 7.55 -2.49
N LEU A 198 -2.40 8.30 -1.86
CA LEU A 198 -2.00 9.47 -1.07
C LEU A 198 -1.22 9.09 0.19
N GLY A 199 -1.59 7.99 0.85
CA GLY A 199 -0.84 7.46 1.97
C GLY A 199 0.61 7.15 1.60
N LYS A 200 0.84 6.59 0.41
CA LYS A 200 2.17 6.33 -0.15
C LYS A 200 2.92 7.61 -0.48
N GLU A 201 2.29 8.58 -1.15
CA GLU A 201 2.90 9.88 -1.44
C GLU A 201 3.35 10.61 -0.16
N ILE A 202 2.50 10.63 0.87
CA ILE A 202 2.83 11.22 2.17
C ILE A 202 3.97 10.46 2.83
N ASN A 203 4.00 9.13 2.74
CA ASN A 203 5.06 8.30 3.30
C ASN A 203 6.41 8.58 2.66
N ASP A 204 6.47 8.57 1.33
CA ASP A 204 7.71 8.78 0.59
C ASP A 204 8.31 10.13 0.99
N LYS A 205 7.48 11.19 1.01
CA LYS A 205 7.90 12.52 1.47
C LYS A 205 8.33 12.55 2.93
N TYR A 206 7.58 11.87 3.81
CA TYR A 206 7.93 11.81 5.23
C TYR A 206 9.30 11.13 5.44
N ARG A 207 9.61 10.10 4.65
CA ARG A 207 10.81 9.27 4.81
C ARG A 207 12.10 9.91 4.29
N GLU A 208 12.04 10.88 3.38
CA GLU A 208 13.22 11.46 2.71
C GLU A 208 14.37 11.84 3.66
N ASN A 209 14.05 12.29 4.87
CA ASN A 209 15.04 12.74 5.87
C ASN A 209 14.91 12.00 7.22
N LYS A 210 14.36 10.77 7.21
CA LYS A 210 14.09 10.00 8.43
C LYS A 210 14.86 8.68 8.45
N ASP A 211 15.27 8.27 9.64
CA ASP A 211 15.87 6.96 9.86
C ASP A 211 14.79 5.86 9.73
N PHE A 212 15.06 4.77 9.01
CA PHE A 212 14.08 3.69 8.81
C PHE A 212 13.76 2.90 10.08
N ARG A 213 14.52 3.11 11.17
CA ARG A 213 14.32 2.45 12.46
C ARG A 213 13.32 3.17 13.36
N ILE A 214 12.78 4.30 12.92
CA ILE A 214 11.70 4.98 13.65
C ILE A 214 10.37 4.23 13.50
N ARG A 215 9.48 4.45 14.45
CA ARG A 215 8.07 4.13 14.28
C ARG A 215 7.46 5.06 13.24
N LYS A 216 6.64 4.46 12.40
CA LYS A 216 5.77 5.11 11.43
C LYS A 216 4.88 6.18 12.11
N PRO A 217 4.68 7.36 11.48
CA PRO A 217 3.82 8.43 12.01
C PRO A 217 2.34 8.09 11.88
N HIS A 218 1.53 8.72 12.74
CA HIS A 218 0.08 8.74 12.60
C HIS A 218 -0.32 9.78 11.54
N ILE A 219 -1.01 9.33 10.49
CA ILE A 219 -1.59 10.23 9.50
C ILE A 219 -3.08 10.39 9.78
N LEU A 220 -3.51 11.62 10.03
CA LEU A 220 -4.93 11.92 10.14
C LEU A 220 -5.35 12.84 8.99
N MET A 221 -6.32 12.40 8.21
CA MET A 221 -6.73 13.01 6.96
C MET A 221 -8.20 13.39 7.00
N ASN A 222 -8.53 14.56 6.46
CA ASN A 222 -9.91 14.94 6.28
C ASN A 222 -10.56 14.02 5.22
N ARG A 223 -11.72 13.47 5.58
CA ARG A 223 -12.43 12.46 4.80
C ARG A 223 -12.98 12.99 3.46
N ASP A 224 -13.13 14.32 3.33
CA ASP A 224 -13.76 15.01 2.21
C ASP A 224 -12.81 16.00 1.50
N ASP A 225 -11.68 16.37 2.12
CA ASP A 225 -10.62 17.17 1.48
C ASP A 225 -9.24 16.59 1.78
N PHE A 226 -8.73 15.77 0.87
CA PHE A 226 -7.46 15.07 1.02
C PHE A 226 -6.22 15.98 1.06
N ARG A 227 -6.35 17.28 0.76
CA ARG A 227 -5.26 18.25 0.95
C ARG A 227 -5.10 18.65 2.41
N LYS A 228 -6.12 18.39 3.24
CA LYS A 228 -6.17 18.70 4.65
C LYS A 228 -5.80 17.45 5.46
N TYR A 229 -4.55 17.37 5.90
CA TYR A 229 -4.08 16.27 6.73
C TYR A 229 -3.02 16.72 7.73
N PHE A 230 -2.80 15.90 8.75
CA PHE A 230 -1.70 16.03 9.71
C PHE A 230 -0.84 14.77 9.65
N VAL A 231 0.48 14.98 9.74
CA VAL A 231 1.46 13.92 10.00
C VAL A 231 1.95 14.11 11.42
N LEU A 232 1.67 13.14 12.28
CA LEU A 232 1.94 13.22 13.71
C LEU A 232 2.95 12.16 14.12
N ASP A 233 4.15 12.61 14.50
CA ASP A 233 5.19 11.72 15.00
C ASP A 233 4.77 11.12 16.35
N SER A 234 4.95 9.81 16.50
CA SER A 234 4.89 9.14 17.79
C SER A 234 6.13 9.52 18.59
N ASN A 235 6.07 10.54 19.43
CA ASN A 235 7.22 10.97 20.22
C ASN A 235 7.23 10.38 21.64
N TRP A 236 8.43 10.13 22.14
CA TRP A 236 8.74 9.85 23.53
C TRP A 236 9.44 11.04 24.18
N ILE A 237 9.10 11.29 25.44
CA ILE A 237 9.88 12.12 26.34
C ILE A 237 10.67 11.16 27.22
N LEU A 238 11.98 11.11 27.01
CA LEU A 238 12.88 10.28 27.79
C LEU A 238 13.47 11.12 28.92
N ILE A 239 13.35 10.64 30.16
CA ILE A 239 13.87 11.29 31.35
C ILE A 239 15.01 10.43 31.89
N PHE A 240 16.21 10.98 31.99
CA PHE A 240 17.41 10.33 32.52
C PHE A 240 18.34 11.37 33.12
N ASP A 241 18.99 11.07 34.25
CA ASP A 241 19.98 11.98 34.88
C ASP A 241 19.52 13.45 35.04
N ASN A 242 18.23 13.66 35.34
CA ASN A 242 17.57 14.97 35.41
C ASN A 242 17.53 15.77 34.08
N LEU A 243 17.76 15.10 32.95
CA LEU A 243 17.61 15.62 31.60
C LEU A 243 16.35 15.07 30.95
N GLU A 244 15.78 15.85 30.03
CA GLU A 244 14.64 15.44 29.20
C GLU A 244 15.02 15.53 27.73
N THR A 245 14.75 14.45 26.98
CA THR A 245 14.96 14.40 25.53
C THR A 245 13.68 13.99 24.83
N LEU A 246 13.19 14.84 23.93
CA LEU A 246 12.09 14.49 23.01
C LEU A 246 12.67 13.77 21.79
N MET A 247 12.15 12.59 21.48
CA MET A 247 12.61 11.77 20.35
C MET A 247 11.45 11.01 19.72
N ILE A 248 11.52 10.79 18.41
CA ILE A 248 10.59 9.89 17.73
C ILE A 248 10.80 8.48 18.29
N LYS A 249 9.70 7.84 18.68
CA LYS A 249 9.68 6.47 19.18
C LYS A 249 10.31 5.54 18.13
N PRO A 250 11.26 4.67 18.49
CA PRO A 250 11.79 3.67 17.59
C PRO A 250 10.76 2.56 17.29
N ASN A 251 10.97 1.85 16.19
CA ASN A 251 10.33 0.57 15.94
C ASN A 251 11.29 -0.54 16.40
N ASP A 252 10.89 -1.28 17.44
CA ASP A 252 11.75 -2.31 18.04
C ASP A 252 12.12 -3.42 17.05
N VAL A 253 11.19 -3.81 16.16
CA VAL A 253 11.46 -4.79 15.10
C VAL A 253 12.56 -4.28 14.16
N SER A 254 12.47 -3.01 13.73
CA SER A 254 13.49 -2.38 12.89
C SER A 254 14.84 -2.25 13.60
N LEU A 255 14.86 -1.89 14.89
CA LEU A 255 16.09 -1.79 15.67
C LEU A 255 16.79 -3.16 15.76
N TYR A 256 16.06 -4.19 16.21
CA TYR A 256 16.61 -5.53 16.40
C TYR A 256 17.02 -6.16 15.06
N SER A 257 16.19 -6.05 14.03
CA SER A 257 16.57 -6.53 12.69
C SER A 257 17.80 -5.80 12.15
N ASN A 258 17.93 -4.49 12.35
CA ASN A 258 19.11 -3.76 11.88
C ASN A 258 20.40 -4.21 12.59
N ILE A 259 20.33 -4.45 13.91
CA ILE A 259 21.47 -5.03 14.66
C ILE A 259 21.83 -6.39 14.06
N SER A 260 20.84 -7.24 13.81
CA SER A 260 21.06 -8.55 13.20
C SER A 260 21.77 -8.43 11.85
N VAL A 261 21.23 -7.60 10.95
CA VAL A 261 21.72 -7.46 9.57
C VAL A 261 23.12 -6.87 9.49
N THR A 262 23.41 -5.87 10.32
CA THR A 262 24.72 -5.22 10.31
C THR A 262 25.79 -6.20 10.78
N ASN A 263 25.54 -6.93 11.87
CA ASN A 263 26.46 -7.96 12.35
C ASN A 263 26.60 -9.11 11.35
N LEU A 264 25.50 -9.55 10.72
CA LEU A 264 25.53 -10.63 9.73
C LEU A 264 26.39 -10.26 8.53
N LYS A 265 26.28 -9.02 8.04
CA LYS A 265 27.06 -8.51 6.91
C LYS A 265 28.56 -8.53 7.20
N VAL A 266 28.95 -8.10 8.40
CA VAL A 266 30.36 -8.14 8.83
C VAL A 266 30.84 -9.60 9.00
N ALA A 267 30.03 -10.46 9.62
CA ALA A 267 30.33 -11.88 9.79
C ALA A 267 30.49 -12.60 8.44
N LEU A 268 29.60 -12.35 7.47
CA LEU A 268 29.65 -12.94 6.14
C LEU A 268 30.90 -12.50 5.37
N LYS A 269 31.25 -11.22 5.47
CA LYS A 269 32.49 -10.69 4.90
C LYS A 269 33.70 -11.39 5.50
N PHE A 270 33.78 -11.46 6.83
CA PHE A 270 34.88 -12.15 7.52
C PHE A 270 34.95 -13.64 7.15
N TYR A 271 33.82 -14.33 7.12
CA TYR A 271 33.74 -15.74 6.72
C TYR A 271 34.29 -15.96 5.32
N THR A 272 33.88 -15.13 4.37
CA THR A 272 34.25 -15.27 2.95
C THR A 272 35.71 -14.90 2.69
N GLU A 273 36.18 -13.81 3.31
CA GLU A 273 37.53 -13.28 3.06
C GLU A 273 38.61 -13.92 3.94
N THR A 274 38.23 -14.48 5.10
CA THR A 274 39.20 -14.97 6.10
C THR A 274 39.05 -16.46 6.41
N ILE A 275 37.84 -16.93 6.76
CA ILE A 275 37.63 -18.33 7.18
C ILE A 275 37.76 -19.28 5.98
N LEU A 276 37.03 -19.03 4.89
CA LEU A 276 37.04 -19.90 3.71
C LEU A 276 38.45 -20.09 3.09
N PRO A 277 39.24 -19.02 2.85
CA PRO A 277 40.59 -19.19 2.29
C PRO A 277 41.51 -19.99 3.21
N ARG A 278 41.37 -19.85 4.54
CA ARG A 278 42.15 -20.64 5.51
C ARG A 278 41.82 -22.13 5.42
N HIS A 279 40.56 -22.49 5.20
CA HIS A 279 40.15 -23.87 5.01
C HIS A 279 40.65 -24.49 3.69
N GLN A 280 40.79 -23.69 2.62
CA GLN A 280 41.30 -24.18 1.34
C GLN A 280 42.81 -24.43 1.33
N ILE A 281 43.57 -23.73 2.18
CA ILE A 281 45.03 -23.77 2.20
C ILE A 281 45.57 -24.79 3.22
N TRP A 282 44.84 -25.06 4.31
CA TRP A 282 45.35 -25.85 5.43
C TRP A 282 44.59 -27.16 5.63
N TYR A 283 45.19 -28.27 5.20
CA TYR A 283 44.79 -29.63 5.57
C TYR A 283 45.22 -29.95 7.02
N GLY A 284 44.76 -29.17 8.01
CA GLY A 284 44.87 -29.54 9.43
C GLY A 284 45.98 -28.88 10.26
N ALA A 285 46.47 -27.68 9.92
CA ALA A 285 47.24 -26.91 10.90
C ALA A 285 46.31 -26.11 11.82
N PHE A 286 46.52 -26.25 13.12
CA PHE A 286 45.82 -25.45 14.12
C PHE A 286 46.09 -23.95 13.88
N PRO A 287 45.07 -23.08 13.91
CA PRO A 287 45.27 -21.64 13.83
C PRO A 287 46.17 -21.17 14.98
N THR A 288 47.08 -20.24 14.71
CA THR A 288 47.88 -19.58 15.76
C THR A 288 46.95 -18.90 16.78
N ILE A 289 47.46 -18.60 17.98
CA ILE A 289 46.66 -17.96 19.03
C ILE A 289 46.06 -16.63 18.53
N GLU A 290 46.81 -15.85 17.74
CA GLU A 290 46.32 -14.61 17.15
C GLU A 290 45.17 -14.87 16.17
N LYS A 291 45.29 -15.90 15.32
CA LYS A 291 44.21 -16.29 14.40
C LYS A 291 42.99 -16.81 15.14
N GLN A 292 43.15 -17.50 16.27
CA GLN A 292 42.04 -17.95 17.12
C GLN A 292 41.24 -16.76 17.66
N SER A 293 41.91 -15.67 18.05
CA SER A 293 41.23 -14.43 18.48
C SER A 293 40.28 -13.89 17.41
N GLU A 294 40.61 -14.02 16.14
CA GLU A 294 39.74 -13.57 15.06
C GLU A 294 38.49 -14.46 14.89
N TYR A 295 38.58 -15.76 15.20
CA TYR A 295 37.41 -16.64 15.25
C TYR A 295 36.47 -16.24 16.40
N TYR A 296 37.00 -15.82 17.54
CA TYR A 296 36.16 -15.32 18.64
C TYR A 296 35.39 -14.06 18.23
N ASN A 297 36.04 -13.11 17.55
CA ASN A 297 35.38 -11.93 17.00
C ASN A 297 34.27 -12.32 16.01
N TYR A 298 34.51 -13.31 15.15
CA TYR A 298 33.47 -13.85 14.26
C TYR A 298 32.29 -14.44 15.05
N PHE A 299 32.58 -15.23 16.10
CA PHE A 299 31.53 -15.81 16.93
C PHE A 299 30.68 -14.76 17.62
N GLU A 300 31.28 -13.69 18.14
CA GLU A 300 30.55 -12.57 18.72
C GLU A 300 29.57 -11.94 17.71
N LEU A 301 30.03 -11.70 16.47
CA LEU A 301 29.20 -11.13 15.41
C LEU A 301 28.03 -12.06 15.03
N ILE A 302 28.29 -13.35 14.80
CA ILE A 302 27.25 -14.27 14.34
C ILE A 302 26.25 -14.60 15.45
N ILE A 303 26.71 -14.73 16.71
CA ILE A 303 25.84 -14.93 17.88
C ILE A 303 24.95 -13.70 18.07
N THR A 304 25.52 -12.50 18.03
CA THR A 304 24.75 -11.24 18.11
C THR A 304 23.71 -11.20 17.01
N SER A 305 24.11 -11.52 15.78
CA SER A 305 23.21 -11.50 14.64
C SER A 305 22.02 -12.46 14.80
N LEU A 306 22.29 -13.67 15.28
CA LEU A 306 21.31 -14.71 15.51
C LEU A 306 20.32 -14.35 16.61
N ILE A 307 20.82 -13.89 17.76
CA ILE A 307 19.96 -13.50 18.89
C ILE A 307 19.01 -12.39 18.46
N PHE A 308 19.53 -11.34 17.81
CA PHE A 308 18.71 -10.20 17.40
C PHE A 308 17.77 -10.50 16.23
N ALA A 309 18.07 -11.49 15.38
CA ALA A 309 17.11 -11.97 14.39
C ALA A 309 15.88 -12.60 15.07
N TYR A 310 16.11 -13.46 16.06
CA TYR A 310 15.02 -14.07 16.83
C TYR A 310 14.27 -13.02 17.68
N THR A 311 14.98 -12.11 18.32
CA THR A 311 14.36 -11.01 19.10
C THR A 311 13.53 -10.07 18.22
N ALA A 312 13.93 -9.83 16.96
CA ALA A 312 13.10 -9.10 16.01
C ALA A 312 11.76 -9.82 15.73
N LEU A 313 11.77 -11.16 15.64
CA LEU A 313 10.55 -11.95 15.49
C LEU A 313 9.68 -11.94 16.74
N GLU A 314 10.27 -11.97 17.94
CA GLU A 314 9.52 -11.83 19.20
C GLU A 314 8.82 -10.48 19.29
N ALA A 315 9.56 -9.39 19.01
CA ALA A 315 9.00 -8.05 18.96
C ALA A 315 7.88 -7.95 17.91
N PHE A 316 8.10 -8.53 16.74
CA PHE A 316 7.12 -8.55 15.65
C PHE A 316 5.83 -9.28 16.03
N ALA A 317 5.94 -10.45 16.66
CA ALA A 317 4.77 -11.20 17.11
C ALA A 317 3.96 -10.40 18.15
N ASN A 318 4.63 -9.70 19.07
CA ASN A 318 3.97 -8.92 20.10
C ASN A 318 3.24 -7.68 19.54
N ILE A 319 3.83 -6.95 18.57
CA ILE A 319 3.14 -5.81 17.94
C ILE A 319 1.89 -6.25 17.16
N CYS A 320 1.86 -7.50 16.66
CA CYS A 320 0.72 -8.02 15.92
C CYS A 320 -0.47 -8.38 16.83
N ILE A 321 -0.30 -8.42 18.16
CA ILE A 321 -1.37 -8.73 19.10
C ILE A 321 -2.07 -7.43 19.51
N PRO A 322 -3.33 -7.18 19.10
CA PRO A 322 -4.02 -5.95 19.44
C PRO A 322 -4.29 -5.83 20.94
N ASN A 323 -4.35 -4.60 21.43
CA ASN A 323 -4.80 -4.34 22.80
C ASN A 323 -6.27 -4.79 22.94
N GLY A 324 -6.56 -5.57 23.98
CA GLY A 324 -7.89 -6.16 24.20
C GLY A 324 -8.16 -7.45 23.43
N TYR A 325 -7.19 -8.00 22.69
CA TYR A 325 -7.33 -9.36 22.15
C TYR A 325 -7.34 -10.39 23.29
N GLU A 326 -8.30 -11.31 23.23
CA GLU A 326 -8.48 -12.40 24.18
C GLU A 326 -8.44 -13.73 23.44
N PHE A 327 -7.56 -14.62 23.90
CA PHE A 327 -7.46 -15.97 23.34
C PHE A 327 -8.07 -16.98 24.31
N LEU A 328 -9.07 -17.73 23.85
CA LEU A 328 -9.79 -18.72 24.65
C LEU A 328 -9.29 -20.13 24.33
N ILE A 329 -8.86 -20.86 25.35
CA ILE A 329 -8.61 -22.29 25.28
C ILE A 329 -9.60 -23.00 26.20
N GLU A 330 -10.23 -24.06 25.67
CA GLU A 330 -10.99 -25.01 26.48
C GLU A 330 -10.19 -26.31 26.62
N LYS A 331 -9.85 -26.68 27.86
CA LYS A 331 -9.21 -27.95 28.19
C LYS A 331 -9.99 -28.62 29.31
N SER A 332 -10.45 -29.85 29.06
CA SER A 332 -11.17 -30.67 30.05
C SER A 332 -12.37 -29.94 30.68
N GLY A 333 -13.12 -29.17 29.88
CA GLY A 333 -14.28 -28.38 30.32
C GLY A 333 -13.95 -27.07 31.04
N VAL A 334 -12.67 -26.74 31.24
CA VAL A 334 -12.24 -25.46 31.81
C VAL A 334 -11.86 -24.49 30.69
N LYS A 335 -12.59 -23.37 30.61
CA LYS A 335 -12.28 -22.26 29.70
C LYS A 335 -11.29 -21.31 30.35
N THR A 336 -10.12 -21.16 29.74
CA THR A 336 -9.10 -20.20 30.15
C THR A 336 -8.99 -19.11 29.10
N ILE A 337 -9.08 -17.85 29.54
CA ILE A 337 -8.94 -16.67 28.69
C ILE A 337 -7.56 -16.06 28.94
N TYR A 338 -6.80 -15.83 27.87
CA TYR A 338 -5.49 -15.19 27.90
C TYR A 338 -5.59 -13.79 27.30
N SER A 339 -5.26 -12.76 28.10
CA SER A 339 -5.08 -11.40 27.60
C SER A 339 -3.80 -11.27 26.77
N LYS A 340 -3.64 -10.16 26.05
CA LYS A 340 -2.40 -9.80 25.35
C LYS A 340 -1.16 -10.00 26.22
N GLU A 341 -1.12 -9.45 27.44
CA GLU A 341 0.06 -9.55 28.33
C GLU A 341 0.33 -11.00 28.73
N ALA A 342 -0.72 -11.80 28.90
CA ALA A 342 -0.58 -13.23 29.21
C ALA A 342 -0.03 -14.00 28.00
N ILE A 343 -0.49 -13.68 26.78
CA ILE A 343 0.01 -14.27 25.53
C ILE A 343 1.48 -13.91 25.34
N GLU A 344 1.83 -12.63 25.47
CA GLU A 344 3.20 -12.14 25.30
C GLU A 344 4.20 -12.85 26.21
N ARG A 345 3.80 -13.16 27.45
CA ARG A 345 4.65 -13.80 28.47
C ARG A 345 4.64 -15.32 28.47
N LYS A 346 3.51 -15.96 28.16
CA LYS A 346 3.32 -17.41 28.39
C LYS A 346 3.41 -18.26 27.13
N TYR A 347 3.17 -17.68 25.95
CA TYR A 347 3.18 -18.44 24.71
C TYR A 347 4.58 -18.43 24.08
N SER A 348 5.01 -19.60 23.62
CA SER A 348 6.20 -19.72 22.80
C SER A 348 6.04 -18.91 21.51
N LEU A 349 7.15 -18.48 20.90
CA LEU A 349 7.08 -17.77 19.62
C LEU A 349 6.50 -18.66 18.52
N ILE A 350 6.81 -19.97 18.55
CA ILE A 350 6.18 -20.98 17.68
C ILE A 350 4.65 -20.91 17.79
N ASP A 351 4.10 -20.94 19.01
CA ASP A 351 2.65 -20.93 19.20
C ASP A 351 2.04 -19.58 18.82
N LYS A 352 2.75 -18.47 19.09
CA LYS A 352 2.33 -17.14 18.62
C LYS A 352 2.17 -17.13 17.10
N PHE A 353 3.13 -17.62 16.33
CA PHE A 353 3.01 -17.66 14.87
C PHE A 353 1.96 -18.68 14.39
N LYS A 354 2.01 -19.91 14.91
CA LYS A 354 1.19 -21.03 14.43
C LYS A 354 -0.29 -20.88 14.76
N ILE A 355 -0.61 -20.31 15.92
CA ILE A 355 -1.94 -20.30 16.50
C ILE A 355 -2.47 -18.87 16.57
N ILE A 356 -1.78 -17.99 17.30
CA ILE A 356 -2.30 -16.65 17.65
C ILE A 356 -2.35 -15.73 16.42
N LEU A 357 -1.23 -15.53 15.72
CA LEU A 357 -1.15 -14.65 14.56
C LEU A 357 -1.95 -15.22 13.39
N LYS A 358 -2.03 -16.55 13.25
CA LYS A 358 -2.91 -17.18 12.27
C LYS A 358 -4.36 -16.77 12.47
N ASP A 359 -4.84 -16.74 13.72
CA ASP A 359 -6.19 -16.31 14.08
C ASP A 359 -6.38 -14.81 13.85
N ILE A 360 -5.50 -13.97 14.43
CA ILE A 360 -5.58 -12.51 14.36
C ILE A 360 -5.52 -12.00 12.91
N LEU A 361 -4.58 -12.52 12.12
CA LEU A 361 -4.29 -12.04 10.77
C LEU A 361 -5.00 -12.86 9.68
N ASN A 362 -5.74 -13.91 10.05
CA ASN A 362 -6.39 -14.84 9.13
C ASN A 362 -5.44 -15.35 8.03
N THR A 363 -4.29 -15.89 8.45
CA THR A 363 -3.25 -16.38 7.51
C THR A 363 -3.50 -17.82 7.10
N SER A 364 -2.89 -18.22 5.97
CA SER A 364 -2.67 -19.65 5.70
C SER A 364 -1.83 -20.27 6.80
N ASN A 365 -1.84 -21.60 6.90
CA ASN A 365 -1.02 -22.31 7.88
C ASN A 365 0.47 -21.97 7.68
N PRO A 366 1.17 -21.36 8.66
CA PRO A 366 2.57 -21.01 8.51
C PRO A 366 3.48 -22.24 8.48
N THR A 367 3.05 -23.38 9.00
CA THR A 367 3.90 -24.59 9.08
C THR A 367 4.18 -25.25 7.74
N VAL A 368 3.46 -24.86 6.68
CA VAL A 368 3.69 -25.36 5.30
C VAL A 368 4.55 -24.40 4.48
N GLN A 369 4.98 -23.28 5.05
CA GLN A 369 5.85 -22.34 4.36
C GLN A 369 7.29 -22.87 4.34
N ASP A 370 8.03 -22.52 3.30
CA ASP A 370 9.42 -22.94 3.07
C ASP A 370 10.36 -22.50 4.21
N TRP A 371 10.14 -21.31 4.77
CA TRP A 371 10.92 -20.75 5.86
C TRP A 371 10.63 -21.36 7.24
N TRP A 372 9.57 -22.18 7.40
CA TRP A 372 9.15 -22.65 8.72
C TRP A 372 10.23 -23.50 9.41
N ASN A 373 10.88 -24.39 8.66
CA ASN A 373 11.93 -25.23 9.23
C ASN A 373 13.17 -24.41 9.62
N ASP A 374 13.47 -23.35 8.89
CA ASP A 374 14.56 -22.43 9.23
C ASP A 374 14.22 -21.64 10.50
N PHE A 375 12.97 -21.22 10.67
CA PHE A 375 12.50 -20.60 11.90
C PHE A 375 12.69 -21.51 13.13
N ILE A 376 12.32 -22.80 13.04
CA ILE A 376 12.52 -23.75 14.14
C ILE A 376 14.01 -23.92 14.46
N LYS A 377 14.85 -24.12 13.45
CA LYS A 377 16.31 -24.23 13.64
C LYS A 377 16.92 -22.96 14.26
N LEU A 378 16.40 -21.78 13.89
CA LEU A 378 16.84 -20.51 14.45
C LEU A 378 16.51 -20.42 15.95
N GLU A 379 15.30 -20.84 16.34
CA GLU A 379 14.89 -20.92 17.75
C GLU A 379 15.75 -21.91 18.54
N ASP A 380 15.96 -23.11 18.01
CA ASP A 380 16.76 -24.15 18.65
C ASP A 380 18.20 -23.66 18.91
N LEU A 381 18.83 -23.09 17.88
CA LEU A 381 20.20 -22.58 17.99
C LEU A 381 20.30 -21.38 18.94
N ARG A 382 19.30 -20.49 18.94
CA ARG A 382 19.18 -19.38 19.91
C ARG A 382 19.08 -19.91 21.33
N ASN A 383 18.28 -20.94 21.55
CA ASN A 383 18.12 -21.56 22.86
C ASN A 383 19.40 -22.28 23.31
N GLU A 384 20.11 -22.97 22.41
CA GLU A 384 21.42 -23.56 22.71
C GLU A 384 22.48 -22.52 23.10
N ILE A 385 22.42 -21.31 22.53
CA ILE A 385 23.32 -20.20 22.85
C ILE A 385 22.97 -19.61 24.22
N ILE A 386 21.70 -19.27 24.47
CA ILE A 386 21.28 -18.58 25.70
C ILE A 386 21.25 -19.52 26.91
N HIS A 387 20.82 -20.77 26.71
CA HIS A 387 20.82 -21.81 27.74
C HIS A 387 22.01 -22.74 27.56
N THR A 388 23.21 -22.16 27.45
CA THR A 388 24.45 -22.86 27.13
C THR A 388 24.67 -24.06 28.07
N LYS A 389 24.84 -25.24 27.46
CA LYS A 389 25.32 -26.46 28.13
C LYS A 389 26.73 -26.78 27.64
N GLN A 390 27.60 -27.23 28.54
CA GLN A 390 28.97 -27.59 28.20
C GLN A 390 29.05 -28.85 27.33
N SER A 391 28.13 -29.80 27.52
CA SER A 391 28.11 -31.06 26.77
C SER A 391 27.88 -30.92 25.27
N THR A 392 27.41 -29.75 24.79
CA THR A 392 27.10 -29.49 23.37
C THR A 392 27.85 -28.27 22.82
N SER A 393 28.86 -27.76 23.53
CA SER A 393 29.53 -26.50 23.13
C SER A 393 30.26 -26.61 21.80
N GLU A 394 31.02 -27.67 21.57
CA GLU A 394 31.80 -27.85 20.34
C GLU A 394 30.88 -27.96 19.11
N GLU A 395 29.80 -28.73 19.22
CA GLU A 395 28.80 -28.88 18.16
C GLU A 395 28.14 -27.54 17.83
N ARG A 396 27.75 -26.77 18.85
CA ARG A 396 27.16 -25.44 18.67
C ARG A 396 28.09 -24.50 17.91
N TYR A 397 29.35 -24.38 18.32
CA TYR A 397 30.31 -23.53 17.61
C TYR A 397 30.61 -24.03 16.19
N SER A 398 30.58 -25.35 15.97
CA SER A 398 30.70 -25.93 14.63
C SER A 398 29.53 -25.53 13.73
N LYS A 399 28.28 -25.53 14.23
CA LYS A 399 27.09 -25.04 13.51
C LYS A 399 27.27 -23.58 13.06
N LEU A 400 27.83 -22.72 13.92
CA LEU A 400 28.07 -21.30 13.62
C LEU A 400 29.10 -21.05 12.51
N LEU A 401 29.95 -22.04 12.21
CA LEU A 401 30.93 -21.98 11.11
C LEU A 401 30.39 -22.54 9.79
N THR A 402 29.16 -23.06 9.76
CA THR A 402 28.57 -23.57 8.51
C THR A 402 28.05 -22.43 7.65
N LYS A 403 28.10 -22.58 6.31
CA LYS A 403 27.54 -21.59 5.38
C LYS A 403 26.03 -21.40 5.55
N ASP A 404 25.31 -22.41 6.04
CA ASP A 404 23.86 -22.39 6.19
C ASP A 404 23.40 -21.47 7.33
N ILE A 405 24.31 -21.01 8.20
CA ILE A 405 23.99 -20.05 9.27
C ILE A 405 23.47 -18.71 8.72
N PHE A 406 23.98 -18.26 7.57
CA PHE A 406 23.59 -16.98 6.97
C PHE A 406 22.13 -16.97 6.51
N PRO A 407 21.68 -17.86 5.61
CA PRO A 407 20.27 -17.90 5.21
C PRO A 407 19.33 -18.24 6.39
N LEU A 408 19.80 -19.03 7.35
CA LEU A 408 19.06 -19.32 8.58
C LEU A 408 18.74 -18.04 9.36
N ILE A 409 19.73 -17.19 9.60
CA ILE A 409 19.54 -15.91 10.30
C ILE A 409 18.71 -14.95 9.45
N GLU A 410 18.92 -14.88 8.13
CA GLU A 410 18.15 -14.01 7.23
C GLU A 410 16.67 -14.39 7.12
N SER A 411 16.30 -15.62 7.47
CA SER A 411 14.92 -16.10 7.42
C SER A 411 13.94 -15.19 8.18
N HIS A 412 14.38 -14.50 9.24
CA HIS A 412 13.52 -13.57 10.00
C HIS A 412 12.87 -12.50 9.11
N LYS A 413 13.57 -12.01 8.08
CA LYS A 413 13.02 -11.03 7.14
C LYS A 413 11.88 -11.60 6.33
N LYS A 414 12.04 -12.83 5.83
CA LYS A 414 11.01 -13.54 5.06
C LYS A 414 9.75 -13.75 5.90
N ILE A 415 9.92 -14.07 7.18
CA ILE A 415 8.81 -14.29 8.12
C ILE A 415 8.03 -12.98 8.33
N ILE A 416 8.74 -11.88 8.64
CA ILE A 416 8.11 -10.56 8.83
C ILE A 416 7.34 -10.14 7.57
N SER A 417 7.98 -10.24 6.39
CA SER A 417 7.33 -9.94 5.11
C SER A 417 6.13 -10.84 4.82
N PHE A 418 6.19 -12.14 5.14
CA PHE A 418 5.05 -13.05 4.97
C PHE A 418 3.82 -12.55 5.73
N TYR A 419 3.98 -12.18 7.00
CA TYR A 419 2.86 -11.66 7.80
C TYR A 419 2.46 -10.23 7.39
N GLY A 420 3.39 -9.40 6.93
CA GLY A 420 3.09 -8.08 6.35
C GLY A 420 2.06 -8.12 5.22
N LYS A 421 2.08 -9.18 4.40
CA LYS A 421 1.07 -9.45 3.38
C LYS A 421 -0.34 -9.58 3.95
N PHE A 422 -0.48 -10.30 5.06
CA PHE A 422 -1.78 -10.51 5.69
C PHE A 422 -2.22 -9.30 6.51
N ILE A 423 -1.27 -8.57 7.10
CA ILE A 423 -1.54 -7.27 7.74
C ILE A 423 -2.13 -6.30 6.71
N SER A 424 -1.47 -6.08 5.57
CA SER A 424 -1.96 -5.16 4.54
C SER A 424 -3.32 -5.55 3.96
N LYS A 425 -3.63 -6.85 3.91
CA LYS A 425 -4.89 -7.37 3.38
C LYS A 425 -6.03 -7.34 4.41
N ASN A 426 -5.78 -7.84 5.62
CA ASN A 426 -6.81 -8.22 6.59
C ASN A 426 -6.85 -7.31 7.83
N LYS A 427 -5.76 -6.61 8.15
CA LYS A 427 -5.56 -5.85 9.40
C LYS A 427 -4.74 -4.57 9.16
N LYS A 428 -5.27 -3.68 8.31
CA LYS A 428 -4.57 -2.46 7.86
C LYS A 428 -4.19 -1.52 9.00
N GLU A 429 -4.92 -1.57 10.11
CA GLU A 429 -4.61 -0.83 11.34
C GLU A 429 -3.23 -1.18 11.92
N LEU A 430 -2.71 -2.39 11.68
CA LEU A 430 -1.38 -2.79 12.14
C LEU A 430 -0.24 -2.32 11.22
N LEU A 431 -0.54 -1.74 10.04
CA LEU A 431 0.50 -1.23 9.14
C LEU A 431 1.30 -0.08 9.75
N GLU A 432 0.71 0.64 10.69
CA GLU A 432 1.36 1.71 11.45
C GLU A 432 2.41 1.20 12.43
N ASP A 433 2.23 0.01 12.99
CA ASP A 433 3.23 -0.62 13.85
C ASP A 433 4.22 -1.49 13.06
N TYR A 434 3.90 -1.79 11.80
CA TYR A 434 4.75 -2.57 10.91
C TYR A 434 6.06 -1.84 10.55
N PRO A 435 7.22 -2.51 10.62
CA PRO A 435 8.51 -1.90 10.35
C PRO A 435 8.70 -1.50 8.89
N TYR A 436 9.49 -0.45 8.65
CA TYR A 436 9.96 -0.07 7.31
C TYR A 436 10.94 -1.09 6.72
N ASN A 437 11.05 -1.11 5.39
CA ASN A 437 11.95 -1.95 4.59
C ASN A 437 11.65 -3.46 4.65
N PHE A 438 10.40 -3.83 4.93
CA PHE A 438 9.92 -5.23 4.85
C PHE A 438 8.82 -5.44 3.80
N GLY A 439 8.63 -4.47 2.89
CA GLY A 439 7.77 -4.59 1.71
C GLY A 439 6.33 -4.09 1.88
N TYR A 440 5.94 -3.69 3.10
CA TYR A 440 4.60 -3.17 3.42
C TYR A 440 4.76 -1.85 4.18
N ASP A 441 5.49 -0.93 3.54
CA ASP A 441 5.93 0.32 4.14
C ASP A 441 4.83 1.39 4.15
N ASP A 442 3.71 1.13 3.48
CA ASP A 442 2.56 2.03 3.34
C ASP A 442 1.85 2.29 4.68
N PHE A 443 0.96 3.28 4.66
CA PHE A 443 0.04 3.61 5.75
C PHE A 443 -1.41 3.52 5.31
N PHE A 444 -2.27 3.40 6.32
CA PHE A 444 -3.69 3.67 6.15
C PHE A 444 -4.05 4.93 6.95
N PRO A 445 -4.35 6.07 6.30
CA PRO A 445 -4.70 7.29 7.01
C PRO A 445 -5.94 7.12 7.88
N GLY A 446 -5.88 7.59 9.12
CA GLY A 446 -7.07 7.79 9.94
C GLY A 446 -7.92 8.90 9.37
N LEU A 447 -9.24 8.73 9.33
CA LEU A 447 -10.14 9.71 8.74
C LEU A 447 -10.80 10.59 9.80
N MET A 448 -10.93 11.87 9.49
CA MET A 448 -11.63 12.85 10.33
C MET A 448 -12.64 13.68 9.54
N THR A 449 -13.63 14.22 10.25
CA THR A 449 -14.58 15.19 9.68
C THR A 449 -13.95 16.58 9.56
N ASP A 450 -14.56 17.49 8.79
CA ASP A 450 -14.16 18.90 8.75
C ASP A 450 -14.10 19.52 10.15
N LYS A 451 -15.10 19.27 10.99
CA LYS A 451 -15.12 19.75 12.38
C LYS A 451 -13.94 19.20 13.19
N GLY A 452 -13.59 17.94 12.97
CA GLY A 452 -12.42 17.30 13.57
C GLY A 452 -11.12 17.97 13.11
N TYR A 453 -10.99 18.22 11.81
CA TYR A 453 -9.84 18.90 11.22
C TYR A 453 -9.65 20.29 11.78
N GLU A 454 -10.69 21.12 11.79
CA GLU A 454 -10.63 22.48 12.31
C GLU A 454 -10.26 22.50 13.80
N LYS A 455 -10.77 21.55 14.59
CA LYS A 455 -10.42 21.42 16.01
C LYS A 455 -8.94 21.07 16.18
N SER A 456 -8.44 20.08 15.45
CA SER A 456 -7.02 19.67 15.51
C SER A 456 -6.10 20.77 15.00
N TYR A 457 -6.47 21.43 13.91
CA TYR A 457 -5.72 22.56 13.34
C TYR A 457 -5.55 23.68 14.36
N ARG A 458 -6.64 24.08 15.03
CA ARG A 458 -6.61 25.11 16.08
C ARG A 458 -5.75 24.71 17.27
N ALA A 459 -5.85 23.45 17.71
CA ALA A 459 -5.07 22.94 18.83
C ALA A 459 -3.56 22.95 18.52
N ILE A 460 -3.16 22.48 17.34
CA ILE A 460 -1.75 22.43 16.91
C ILE A 460 -1.16 23.84 16.76
N HIS A 461 -1.95 24.81 16.29
CA HIS A 461 -1.50 26.19 16.07
C HIS A 461 -1.78 27.13 17.26
N ASN A 462 -2.22 26.61 18.41
CA ASN A 462 -2.57 27.39 19.61
C ASN A 462 -3.53 28.57 19.34
N ILE A 463 -4.49 28.40 18.44
CA ILE A 463 -5.48 29.43 18.09
C ILE A 463 -6.62 29.40 19.14
N ASN A 464 -6.55 30.29 20.12
CA ASN A 464 -7.61 30.48 21.11
C ASN A 464 -8.67 31.48 20.60
N PHE A 465 -9.94 31.07 20.55
CA PHE A 465 -11.05 32.02 20.47
C PHE A 465 -11.29 32.64 21.86
N LYS A 466 -10.45 33.59 22.24
CA LYS A 466 -10.96 34.73 23.02
C LYS A 466 -11.48 35.72 21.98
N ASN A 467 -12.76 36.07 22.06
CA ASN A 467 -13.53 36.97 21.19
C ASN A 467 -14.42 36.24 20.17
N LYS A 468 -15.48 35.61 20.68
CA LYS A 468 -16.84 35.70 20.10
C LYS A 468 -17.85 35.77 21.26
N GLU A 469 -17.72 36.83 22.04
CA GLU A 469 -18.86 37.57 22.57
C GLU A 469 -18.85 38.92 21.81
N GLU A 470 -20.03 39.47 21.56
CA GLU A 470 -20.34 40.57 20.62
C GLU A 470 -20.48 40.06 19.16
N VAL A 471 -21.65 39.97 18.54
CA VAL A 471 -22.93 40.66 18.72
C VAL A 471 -24.07 39.69 18.34
N GLU A 472 -25.20 39.89 19.01
CA GLU A 472 -26.54 39.30 18.83
C GLU A 472 -26.96 38.96 17.39
#